data_AF-A0A6M5FC61-F1
#
_entry.id   AF-A0A6M5FC61-F1
#
_cell.length_a   1.000
_cell.length_b   1.000
_cell.length_c   1.000
_cell.angle_alpha   90.00
_cell.angle_beta   90.00
_cell.angle_gamma   90.00
#
_symmetry.space_group_name_H-M   'P 1'
#
loop_
_entity.id
_entity.type
_entity.pdbx_description
1 polymer ?
#
loop_
_entity_poly.entity_id
_entity_poly.type
_entity_poly.pdbx_seq_one_letter_code
_entity_poly.pdbx_strand_id
1 'polypeptide(L)'
;MNKPLLISLIVAGVIIISYVAIKLLPASSDANNRSKLERTFTTEEQRLIDTNKISYEELAKFNGQGDNKPYVAVNGVVYDLSSIQSWKNGQHHGVRAGADATDKFVKSGHGRSILQKLPVIGGLK
;
A
#
# COMPACT_ATOMS: atom_id res chain seq x y z
N MET A 1 27.83 49.23 -27.85
CA MET A 1 28.25 47.90 -27.35
C MET A 1 27.00 47.06 -27.14
N ASN A 2 26.67 46.21 -28.10
CA ASN A 2 25.49 45.36 -28.06
C ASN A 2 25.88 44.03 -27.40
N LYS A 3 25.16 43.60 -26.36
CA LYS A 3 25.21 42.21 -25.88
C LYS A 3 23.84 41.55 -26.13
N PRO A 4 23.81 40.30 -26.63
CA PRO A 4 22.64 39.72 -27.28
C PRO A 4 21.60 39.14 -26.31
N LEU A 5 20.37 39.05 -26.85
CA LEU A 5 19.18 38.38 -26.31
C LEU A 5 19.45 36.92 -25.94
N LEU A 6 18.96 36.48 -24.78
CA LEU A 6 18.74 35.06 -24.50
C LEU A 6 17.23 34.79 -24.47
N ILE A 7 16.73 34.19 -25.56
CA ILE A 7 15.58 33.30 -25.53
C ILE A 7 16.17 31.89 -25.52
N SER A 8 15.91 31.11 -24.48
CA SER A 8 15.89 29.65 -24.59
C SER A 8 14.92 29.08 -23.58
N LEU A 9 14.02 28.26 -24.09
CA LEU A 9 12.81 27.72 -23.47
C LEU A 9 13.07 26.22 -23.33
N ILE A 10 13.33 25.70 -22.12
CA ILE A 10 13.49 24.24 -21.91
C ILE A 10 12.83 23.78 -20.61
N VAL A 11 11.65 23.15 -20.79
CA VAL A 11 11.22 21.82 -20.30
C VAL A 11 11.08 21.56 -18.79
N ALA A 12 9.83 21.26 -18.42
CA ALA A 12 9.34 20.27 -17.46
C ALA A 12 10.24 19.80 -16.31
N GLY A 13 9.75 19.94 -15.08
CA GLY A 13 10.26 19.11 -13.99
C GLY A 13 9.98 19.65 -12.60
N VAL A 14 8.74 19.53 -12.12
CA VAL A 14 8.51 19.43 -10.67
C VAL A 14 7.74 18.15 -10.38
N ILE A 15 8.34 17.03 -10.80
CA ILE A 15 8.22 15.75 -10.07
C ILE A 15 9.40 15.73 -9.09
N ILE A 16 9.38 16.64 -8.10
CA ILE A 16 10.37 16.69 -7.01
C ILE A 16 9.63 16.95 -5.69
N ILE A 17 8.56 16.20 -5.44
CA ILE A 17 7.98 16.05 -4.10
C ILE A 17 7.90 14.56 -3.75
N SER A 18 8.98 13.82 -4.04
CA SER A 18 9.11 12.42 -3.61
C SER A 18 10.43 12.13 -2.87
N TYR A 19 11.33 13.12 -2.73
CA TYR A 19 12.61 12.89 -2.03
C TYR A 19 12.85 13.80 -0.81
N VAL A 20 12.37 15.06 -0.83
CA VAL A 20 12.67 16.01 0.24
C VAL A 20 11.72 15.90 1.45
N ALA A 21 10.46 15.47 1.24
CA ALA A 21 9.50 15.30 2.34
C ALA A 21 9.81 14.09 3.27
N ILE A 22 10.68 13.17 2.84
CA ILE A 22 10.99 11.95 3.61
C ILE A 22 12.01 12.22 4.74
N LYS A 23 12.75 13.33 4.71
CA LYS A 23 13.85 13.60 5.66
C LYS A 23 13.47 14.46 6.89
N LEU A 24 12.22 14.92 7.01
CA LEU A 24 11.81 15.84 8.10
C LEU A 24 10.58 15.37 8.90
N LEU A 25 10.04 14.20 8.60
CA LEU A 25 9.06 13.55 9.47
C LEU A 25 9.83 12.57 10.38
N PRO A 26 9.66 12.61 11.72
CA PRO A 26 10.13 11.49 12.53
C PRO A 26 9.49 10.23 11.94
N ALA A 27 10.30 9.18 11.76
CA ALA A 27 9.74 7.88 11.43
C ALA A 27 8.59 7.64 12.42
N SER A 28 7.38 7.42 11.90
CA SER A 28 6.26 6.99 12.72
C SER A 28 6.78 5.90 13.67
N SER A 29 6.45 6.02 14.96
CA SER A 29 6.92 5.09 16.01
C SER A 29 6.58 3.62 15.74
N ASP A 30 5.74 3.35 14.74
CA ASP A 30 5.23 2.03 14.39
C ASP A 30 6.13 1.23 13.43
N ALA A 31 7.25 1.78 12.95
CA ALA A 31 8.18 1.02 12.12
C ALA A 31 8.83 -0.13 12.91
N ASN A 32 8.85 -1.33 12.32
CA ASN A 32 9.33 -2.59 12.91
C ASN A 32 8.58 -3.07 14.16
N ASN A 33 7.47 -2.42 14.52
CA ASN A 33 6.63 -2.83 15.63
C ASN A 33 5.65 -3.92 15.18
N ARG A 34 5.86 -5.18 15.56
CA ARG A 34 4.93 -6.28 15.22
C ARG A 34 3.62 -6.23 16.00
N SER A 35 3.54 -5.51 17.12
CA SER A 35 2.27 -5.41 17.86
C SER A 35 1.16 -4.81 17.00
N LYS A 36 1.50 -4.01 15.98
CA LYS A 36 0.53 -3.46 15.04
C LYS A 36 -0.19 -4.49 14.15
N LEU A 37 0.26 -5.74 14.13
CA LEU A 37 -0.46 -6.86 13.49
C LEU A 37 -1.63 -7.34 14.35
N GLU A 38 -1.54 -7.19 15.68
CA GLU A 38 -2.56 -7.62 16.62
C GLU A 38 -3.75 -6.68 16.56
N ARG A 39 -4.83 -7.04 15.85
CA ARG A 39 -6.05 -6.25 15.80
C ARG A 39 -7.26 -7.10 16.15
N THR A 40 -8.27 -6.47 16.71
CA THR A 40 -9.60 -7.07 16.85
C THR A 40 -10.35 -6.97 15.52
N PHE A 41 -11.16 -7.97 15.24
CA PHE A 41 -12.03 -8.05 14.08
C PHE A 41 -13.48 -7.97 14.54
N THR A 42 -14.33 -7.34 13.73
CA THR A 42 -15.78 -7.48 13.91
C THR A 42 -16.20 -8.92 13.62
N THR A 43 -17.39 -9.32 14.08
CA THR A 43 -17.95 -10.65 13.81
C THR A 43 -18.02 -10.95 12.31
N GLU A 44 -18.37 -9.96 11.48
CA GLU A 44 -18.46 -10.19 10.03
C GLU A 44 -17.08 -10.31 9.38
N GLU A 45 -16.11 -9.47 9.76
CA GLU A 45 -14.74 -9.63 9.26
C GLU A 45 -14.16 -10.99 9.66
N GLN A 46 -14.39 -11.44 10.90
CA GLN A 46 -13.96 -12.75 11.36
C GLN A 46 -14.62 -13.88 10.55
N ARG A 47 -15.93 -13.77 10.29
CA ARG A 47 -16.65 -14.71 9.42
C ARG A 47 -16.05 -14.75 8.01
N LEU A 48 -15.70 -13.61 7.42
CA LEU A 48 -15.05 -13.56 6.11
C LEU A 48 -13.67 -14.21 6.14
N ILE A 49 -12.87 -13.94 7.18
CA ILE A 49 -11.55 -14.55 7.38
C ILE A 49 -11.65 -16.08 7.44
N ASP A 50 -12.68 -16.60 8.11
CA ASP A 50 -12.85 -18.04 8.33
C ASP A 50 -13.47 -18.77 7.14
N THR A 51 -14.35 -18.11 6.39
CA THR A 51 -15.13 -18.76 5.32
C THR A 51 -14.65 -18.45 3.91
N ASN A 52 -14.10 -17.26 3.65
CA ASN A 52 -13.54 -16.90 2.35
C ASN A 52 -12.02 -17.09 2.35
N LYS A 53 -11.57 -18.32 2.10
CA LYS A 53 -10.15 -18.68 2.09
C LYS A 53 -9.54 -18.52 0.70
N ILE A 54 -8.55 -17.65 0.59
CA ILE A 54 -7.86 -17.28 -0.65
C ILE A 54 -6.46 -17.88 -0.61
N SER A 55 -6.09 -18.68 -1.61
CA SER A 55 -4.72 -19.21 -1.73
C SER A 55 -3.75 -18.13 -2.22
N TYR A 56 -2.44 -18.40 -2.12
CA TYR A 56 -1.43 -17.53 -2.71
C TYR A 56 -1.62 -17.35 -4.23
N GLU A 57 -1.99 -18.40 -4.95
CA GLU A 57 -2.23 -18.36 -6.40
C GLU A 57 -3.48 -17.56 -6.76
N GLU A 58 -4.53 -17.64 -5.92
CA GLU A 58 -5.73 -16.81 -6.07
C GLU A 58 -5.39 -15.35 -5.77
N LEU A 59 -4.66 -15.08 -4.68
CA LEU A 59 -4.23 -13.75 -4.31
C LEU A 59 -3.41 -13.09 -5.43
N ALA A 60 -2.48 -13.83 -6.05
CA ALA A 60 -1.63 -13.33 -7.14
C ALA A 60 -2.39 -12.77 -8.35
N LYS A 61 -3.65 -13.19 -8.58
CA LYS A 61 -4.50 -12.65 -9.65
C LYS A 61 -5.02 -11.25 -9.32
N PHE A 62 -5.14 -10.91 -8.04
CA PHE A 62 -5.58 -9.60 -7.55
C PHE A 62 -4.41 -8.62 -7.45
N ASN A 63 -3.71 -8.44 -8.57
CA ASN A 63 -2.47 -7.67 -8.65
C ASN A 63 -2.68 -6.17 -8.94
N GLY A 64 -3.92 -5.70 -9.08
CA GLY A 64 -4.20 -4.29 -9.37
C GLY A 64 -3.79 -3.82 -10.77
N GLN A 65 -3.48 -4.73 -11.70
CA GLN A 65 -3.16 -4.41 -13.09
C GLN A 65 -4.36 -4.63 -14.02
N GLY A 66 -4.53 -3.75 -15.00
CA GLY A 66 -5.71 -3.77 -15.87
C GLY A 66 -6.97 -3.59 -15.03
N ASP A 67 -7.92 -4.51 -15.18
CA ASP A 67 -9.19 -4.50 -14.44
C ASP A 67 -9.13 -5.33 -13.14
N ASN A 68 -7.98 -5.93 -12.81
CA ASN A 68 -7.84 -6.71 -11.59
C ASN A 68 -7.86 -5.80 -10.35
N LYS A 69 -8.54 -6.26 -9.31
CA LYS A 69 -8.56 -5.56 -8.01
C LYS A 69 -7.19 -5.63 -7.34
N PRO A 70 -6.72 -4.59 -6.62
CA PRO A 70 -5.47 -4.62 -5.87
C PRO A 70 -5.69 -5.15 -4.44
N TYR A 71 -5.46 -6.44 -4.20
CA TYR A 71 -5.57 -7.03 -2.85
C TYR A 71 -4.19 -7.30 -2.24
N VAL A 72 -4.09 -7.30 -0.91
CA VAL A 72 -2.89 -7.75 -0.20
C VAL A 72 -3.27 -8.59 1.00
N ALA A 73 -2.45 -9.57 1.35
CA ALA A 73 -2.54 -10.20 2.66
C ALA A 73 -1.64 -9.47 3.67
N VAL A 74 -2.11 -9.31 4.90
CA VAL A 74 -1.31 -8.89 6.05
C VAL A 74 -1.73 -9.73 7.25
N ASN A 75 -0.77 -10.47 7.80
CA ASN A 75 -0.93 -11.40 8.92
C ASN A 75 -2.08 -12.41 8.69
N GLY A 76 -2.10 -13.01 7.51
CA GLY A 76 -3.12 -14.00 7.14
C GLY A 76 -4.50 -13.43 6.78
N VAL A 77 -4.69 -12.10 6.79
CA VAL A 77 -5.95 -11.45 6.40
C VAL A 77 -5.79 -10.73 5.09
N VAL A 78 -6.74 -10.92 4.17
CA VAL A 78 -6.73 -10.31 2.84
C VAL A 78 -7.60 -9.05 2.84
N TYR A 79 -7.02 -7.94 2.35
CA TYR A 79 -7.63 -6.62 2.34
C TYR A 79 -7.83 -6.10 0.91
N ASP A 80 -8.93 -5.39 0.70
CA ASP A 80 -9.23 -4.67 -0.54
C ASP A 80 -8.62 -3.25 -0.53
N LEU A 81 -7.76 -2.94 -1.51
CA LEU A 81 -7.14 -1.62 -1.65
C LEU A 81 -7.76 -0.79 -2.78
N SER A 82 -8.85 -1.25 -3.41
CA SER A 82 -9.43 -0.68 -4.64
C SER A 82 -9.85 0.77 -4.52
N SER A 83 -10.25 1.20 -3.32
CA SER A 83 -10.66 2.58 -3.04
C SER A 83 -9.49 3.54 -2.84
N ILE A 84 -8.24 3.04 -2.81
CA ILE A 84 -7.06 3.84 -2.51
C ILE A 84 -6.36 4.24 -3.81
N GLN A 85 -6.36 5.54 -4.10
CA GLN A 85 -5.82 6.09 -5.34
C GLN A 85 -4.34 5.73 -5.58
N SER A 86 -3.53 5.61 -4.52
CA SER A 86 -2.11 5.23 -4.64
C SER A 86 -1.89 3.78 -5.06
N TRP A 87 -2.94 2.94 -5.02
CA TRP A 87 -2.91 1.53 -5.42
C TRP A 87 -3.56 1.26 -6.78
N LYS A 88 -3.97 2.30 -7.53
CA LYS A 88 -4.63 2.16 -8.85
C LYS A 88 -3.86 1.28 -9.85
N ASN A 89 -2.53 1.23 -9.73
CA ASN A 89 -1.67 0.42 -10.62
C ASN A 89 -1.09 -0.81 -9.89
N GLY A 90 -1.68 -1.22 -8.77
CA GLY A 90 -1.27 -2.43 -8.04
C GLY A 90 0.03 -2.32 -7.26
N GLN A 91 0.59 -1.12 -7.09
CA GLN A 91 1.85 -0.94 -6.38
C GLN A 91 1.95 0.37 -5.62
N HIS A 92 2.55 0.33 -4.43
CA HIS A 92 2.80 1.51 -3.60
C HIS A 92 4.05 1.29 -2.73
N HIS A 93 4.99 2.25 -2.73
CA HIS A 93 6.24 2.20 -1.96
C HIS A 93 7.02 0.86 -2.03
N GLY A 94 7.07 0.25 -3.22
CA GLY A 94 7.79 -1.03 -3.43
C GLY A 94 7.05 -2.27 -2.91
N VAL A 95 5.79 -2.13 -2.49
CA VAL A 95 4.85 -3.22 -2.23
C VAL A 95 3.98 -3.42 -3.46
N ARG A 96 3.72 -4.68 -3.82
CA ARG A 96 2.81 -5.06 -4.92
C ARG A 96 1.56 -5.70 -4.33
N ALA A 97 0.43 -5.41 -4.95
CA ALA A 97 -0.81 -6.15 -4.74
C ALA A 97 -0.66 -7.57 -5.30
N GLY A 98 -1.53 -8.47 -4.86
CA GLY A 98 -1.50 -9.89 -5.14
C GLY A 98 -0.44 -10.66 -4.34
N ALA A 99 0.01 -10.13 -3.20
CA ALA A 99 1.02 -10.78 -2.38
C ALA A 99 0.75 -10.62 -0.88
N ASP A 100 1.42 -11.45 -0.08
CA ASP A 100 1.54 -11.22 1.35
C ASP A 100 2.53 -10.07 1.60
N ALA A 101 2.00 -8.98 2.16
CA ALA A 101 2.71 -7.76 2.47
C ALA A 101 3.07 -7.64 3.97
N THR A 102 2.91 -8.69 4.78
CA THR A 102 3.08 -8.67 6.25
C THR A 102 4.40 -8.03 6.66
N ASP A 103 5.53 -8.53 6.15
CA ASP A 103 6.85 -8.02 6.53
C ASP A 103 7.08 -6.59 6.05
N LYS A 104 6.53 -6.22 4.89
CA LYS A 104 6.60 -4.85 4.38
C LYS A 104 5.77 -3.90 5.23
N PHE A 105 4.59 -4.32 5.65
CA PHE A 105 3.74 -3.57 6.56
C PHE A 105 4.45 -3.36 7.89
N VAL A 106 5.00 -4.42 8.53
CA VAL A 106 5.79 -4.33 9.76
C VAL A 106 6.92 -3.31 9.64
N LYS A 107 7.70 -3.36 8.56
CA LYS A 107 8.82 -2.44 8.31
C LYS A 107 8.40 -1.00 7.99
N SER A 108 7.16 -0.80 7.55
CA SER A 108 6.64 0.53 7.21
C SER A 108 6.27 1.36 8.44
N GLY A 109 6.22 2.69 8.28
CA GLY A 109 5.70 3.58 9.31
C GLY A 109 4.17 3.58 9.47
N HIS A 110 3.44 2.77 8.70
CA HIS A 110 1.98 2.70 8.86
C HIS A 110 1.62 1.99 10.16
N GLY A 111 0.66 2.57 10.89
CA GLY A 111 0.07 1.95 12.08
C GLY A 111 -1.07 0.98 11.73
N ARG A 112 -1.49 0.20 12.72
CA ARG A 112 -2.63 -0.73 12.65
C ARG A 112 -3.92 -0.05 12.13
N SER A 113 -4.11 1.22 12.46
CA SER A 113 -5.29 2.01 12.11
C SER A 113 -5.53 2.12 10.61
N ILE A 114 -4.50 1.95 9.77
CA ILE A 114 -4.67 1.88 8.33
C ILE A 114 -5.39 0.60 7.93
N LEU A 115 -4.99 -0.56 8.48
CA LEU A 115 -5.68 -1.83 8.20
C LEU A 115 -7.15 -1.80 8.65
N GLN A 116 -7.44 -1.15 9.78
CA GLN A 116 -8.80 -1.03 10.33
C GLN A 116 -9.76 -0.23 9.42
N LYS A 117 -9.23 0.54 8.47
CA LYS A 117 -10.03 1.29 7.49
C LYS A 117 -10.22 0.53 6.17
N LEU A 118 -9.53 -0.58 5.98
CA LEU A 118 -9.60 -1.39 4.77
C LEU A 118 -10.69 -2.44 4.89
N PRO A 119 -11.47 -2.69 3.82
CA PRO A 119 -12.35 -3.83 3.78
C PRO A 119 -11.56 -5.13 3.89
N VAL A 120 -11.96 -6.00 4.82
CA VAL A 120 -11.52 -7.40 4.85
C VAL A 120 -12.33 -8.17 3.83
N ILE A 121 -11.65 -8.95 2.99
CA ILE A 121 -12.33 -9.78 1.99
C ILE A 121 -12.12 -11.28 2.22
N GLY A 122 -11.18 -11.70 3.07
CA GLY A 122 -11.00 -13.11 3.39
C GLY A 122 -9.76 -13.41 4.21
N GLY A 123 -9.50 -14.70 4.41
CA GLY A 123 -8.28 -15.21 5.04
C GLY A 123 -7.37 -15.86 4.01
N LEU A 124 -6.05 -15.68 4.17
CA LEU A 124 -5.05 -16.38 3.37
C LEU A 124 -4.98 -17.86 3.82
N LYS A 125 -4.91 -18.80 2.87
CA LYS A 125 -4.71 -20.23 3.11
C LYS A 125 -3.48 -20.77 2.40
#